data_AF-A0A183U451-F1
#
_entry.id   AF-A0A183U451-F1
#
_cell.length_a   1.000
_cell.length_b   1.000
_cell.length_c   1.000
_cell.angle_alpha   90.00
_cell.angle_beta   90.00
_cell.angle_gamma   90.00
#
_symmetry.space_group_name_H-M   'P 1'
#
loop_
_entity.id
_entity.type
_entity.pdbx_description
1 polymer ?
#
loop_
_entity_poly.entity_id
_entity_poly.type
_entity_poly.pdbx_seq_one_letter_code
_entity_poly.pdbx_strand_id
1 'polypeptide(L)'
;LCNASLYYDINNDVALYAESLLTHPKKNTDERAACTIFINELDRQNETICADTSSPDKTSKRITLFANDAVHRFIANGNLDVRSGFAEGIWNSLWELIEKYRRHYKRILFYAGPIFDYNSDGLLDSAEVVNR
;
A
#
# COMPACT_ATOMS: atom_id res chain seq x y z
N LEU A 1 8.15 -10.08 4.41
CA LEU A 1 9.22 -9.31 3.72
C LEU A 1 10.29 -8.94 4.75
N CYS A 2 11.53 -8.62 4.38
CA CYS A 2 12.63 -8.46 5.36
C CYS A 2 12.37 -7.40 6.47
N ASN A 3 11.55 -6.39 6.20
CA ASN A 3 11.20 -5.32 7.15
C ASN A 3 9.71 -4.93 7.09
N ALA A 4 8.87 -5.79 6.51
CA ALA A 4 7.45 -5.53 6.35
C ALA A 4 6.64 -6.83 6.25
N SER A 5 5.37 -6.74 6.60
CA SER A 5 4.38 -7.81 6.47
C SER A 5 3.14 -7.24 5.81
N LEU A 6 2.50 -8.03 4.94
CA LEU A 6 1.19 -7.72 4.39
C LEU A 6 0.21 -8.74 4.92
N TYR A 7 -0.91 -8.25 5.43
CA TYR A 7 -2.05 -9.05 5.83
C TYR A 7 -3.10 -8.88 4.73
N TYR A 8 -3.41 -9.99 4.07
CA TYR A 8 -4.26 -10.03 2.89
C TYR A 8 -5.37 -11.06 3.06
N ASP A 9 -6.58 -10.68 2.68
CA ASP A 9 -7.70 -11.61 2.59
C ASP A 9 -7.81 -12.14 1.17
N ILE A 10 -7.35 -13.37 0.98
CA ILE A 10 -7.29 -14.04 -0.32
C ILE A 10 -8.71 -14.30 -0.86
N ASN A 11 -9.69 -14.53 0.01
CA ASN A 11 -11.06 -14.87 -0.43
C ASN A 11 -11.78 -13.65 -1.00
N ASN A 12 -11.44 -12.47 -0.48
CA ASN A 12 -12.07 -11.20 -0.87
C ASN A 12 -11.18 -10.35 -1.77
N ASP A 13 -9.96 -10.82 -2.07
CA ASP A 13 -8.94 -10.11 -2.86
C ASP A 13 -8.65 -8.69 -2.34
N VAL A 14 -8.55 -8.56 -1.01
CA VAL A 14 -8.42 -7.25 -0.32
C VAL A 14 -7.24 -7.26 0.65
N ALA A 15 -6.43 -6.21 0.60
CA ALA A 15 -5.45 -5.93 1.66
C ALA A 15 -6.15 -5.44 2.93
N LEU A 16 -5.86 -6.11 4.05
CA LEU A 16 -6.33 -5.70 5.36
C LEU A 16 -5.44 -4.61 5.93
N TYR A 17 -4.13 -4.84 5.97
CA TYR A 17 -3.13 -3.83 6.30
C TYR A 17 -1.72 -4.31 6.00
N ALA A 18 -0.79 -3.35 5.88
CA ALA A 18 0.64 -3.60 5.89
C ALA A 18 1.25 -3.08 7.20
N GLU A 19 2.19 -3.86 7.74
CA GLU A 19 3.09 -3.44 8.80
C GLU A 19 4.48 -3.22 8.20
N SER A 20 5.17 -2.14 8.59
CA SER A 20 6.52 -1.84 8.13
C SER A 20 7.36 -1.21 9.24
N LEU A 21 8.59 -1.71 9.40
CA LEU A 21 9.61 -1.03 10.19
C LEU A 21 10.33 -0.01 9.30
N LEU A 22 9.97 1.25 9.48
CA LEU A 22 10.59 2.38 8.79
C LEU A 22 11.87 2.78 9.52
N THR A 23 12.98 2.83 8.77
CA THR A 23 14.28 3.30 9.27
C THR A 23 14.59 4.69 8.69
N HIS A 24 15.79 5.23 8.92
CA HIS A 24 16.19 6.50 8.30
C HIS A 24 15.89 6.52 6.78
N PRO A 25 15.33 7.61 6.22
CA PRO A 25 14.97 7.68 4.80
C PRO A 25 16.16 7.35 3.92
N LYS A 26 15.95 6.49 2.92
CA LYS A 26 16.95 6.16 1.93
C LYS A 26 16.52 6.76 0.60
N LYS A 27 17.49 7.20 -0.20
CA LYS A 27 17.18 7.57 -1.58
C LYS A 27 16.70 6.32 -2.29
N ASN A 28 15.51 6.38 -2.89
CA ASN A 28 15.00 5.26 -3.66
C ASN A 28 15.86 5.13 -4.92
N THR A 29 16.71 4.10 -4.96
CA THR A 29 17.56 3.77 -6.12
C THR A 29 16.88 2.78 -7.05
N ASP A 30 15.63 2.43 -6.78
CA ASP A 30 14.90 1.43 -7.55
C ASP A 30 14.16 2.09 -8.72
N GLU A 31 14.68 1.86 -9.92
CA GLU A 31 14.18 2.42 -11.18
C GLU A 31 12.88 1.76 -11.67
N ARG A 32 12.31 0.80 -10.92
CA ARG A 32 11.05 0.10 -11.25
C ARG A 32 9.79 0.97 -11.14
N ALA A 33 9.87 2.27 -11.39
CA ALA A 33 8.77 3.22 -11.26
C ALA A 33 7.49 2.82 -12.05
N ALA A 34 7.61 1.96 -13.06
CA ALA A 34 6.52 1.45 -13.88
C ALA A 34 6.25 -0.07 -13.74
N CYS A 35 6.70 -0.72 -12.67
CA CYS A 35 6.52 -2.16 -12.49
C CYS A 35 5.70 -2.52 -11.26
N THR A 36 4.91 -3.58 -11.40
CA THR A 36 4.14 -4.22 -10.33
C THR A 36 4.62 -5.66 -10.17
N ILE A 37 4.77 -6.10 -8.93
CA ILE A 37 5.14 -7.47 -8.54
C ILE A 37 3.86 -8.18 -8.10
N PHE A 38 3.47 -9.23 -8.82
CA PHE A 38 2.38 -10.11 -8.45
C PHE A 38 2.97 -11.31 -7.70
N ILE A 39 2.45 -11.55 -6.50
CA ILE A 39 2.83 -12.69 -5.67
C ILE A 39 1.72 -13.72 -5.84
N ASN A 40 2.00 -14.79 -6.58
CA ASN A 40 1.06 -15.90 -6.69
C ASN A 40 1.31 -16.88 -5.54
N GLU A 41 0.41 -16.89 -4.55
CA GLU A 41 0.54 -17.73 -3.36
C GLU A 41 0.40 -19.22 -3.65
N LEU A 42 -0.29 -19.59 -4.74
CA LEU A 42 -0.49 -21.00 -5.13
C LEU A 42 0.78 -21.63 -5.69
N ASP A 43 1.58 -20.88 -6.44
CA ASP A 43 2.77 -21.40 -7.14
C ASP A 43 4.09 -20.97 -6.51
N ARG A 44 4.08 -20.08 -5.50
CA ARG A 44 5.27 -19.45 -4.90
C ARG A 44 6.20 -18.81 -5.95
N GLN A 45 5.68 -18.44 -7.11
CA GLN A 45 6.39 -17.72 -8.15
C GLN A 45 6.00 -16.25 -8.11
N ASN A 46 6.99 -15.40 -8.26
CA ASN A 46 6.80 -13.96 -8.36
C ASN A 46 6.83 -13.58 -9.84
N GLU A 47 5.72 -13.06 -10.34
CA GLU A 47 5.69 -12.47 -11.68
C GLU A 47 5.88 -10.96 -11.54
N THR A 48 6.93 -10.44 -12.17
CA THR A 48 7.13 -8.99 -12.28
C THR A 48 6.57 -8.54 -13.63
N ILE A 49 5.48 -7.79 -13.59
CA ILE A 49 4.86 -7.23 -14.78
C ILE A 49 5.14 -5.73 -14.79
N CYS A 50 5.92 -5.29 -15.76
CA CYS A 50 6.16 -3.88 -16.03
C CYS A 50 5.12 -3.40 -17.05
N ALA A 51 3.96 -2.98 -16.55
CA ALA A 51 2.86 -2.43 -17.33
C ALA A 51 2.42 -1.10 -16.72
N ASP A 52 1.66 -0.31 -17.47
CA ASP A 52 1.14 0.98 -16.98
C ASP A 52 0.40 0.76 -15.65
N THR A 53 0.98 1.30 -14.58
CA THR A 53 0.50 1.11 -13.19
C THR A 53 -0.56 2.13 -12.81
N SER A 54 -0.94 3.00 -13.74
CA SER A 54 -2.03 3.96 -13.57
C SER A 54 -3.34 3.25 -13.21
N SER A 55 -4.15 3.93 -12.40
CA SER A 55 -5.50 3.44 -12.12
C SER A 55 -6.31 3.45 -13.42
N PRO A 56 -7.11 2.41 -13.71
CA PRO A 56 -7.95 2.38 -14.91
C PRO A 56 -9.01 3.50 -14.89
N ASP A 57 -9.35 4.01 -13.70
CA ASP A 57 -10.23 5.15 -13.51
C ASP A 57 -9.42 6.45 -13.40
N LYS A 58 -9.72 7.42 -14.27
CA LYS A 58 -9.06 8.75 -14.28
C LYS A 58 -9.34 9.58 -13.03
N THR A 59 -10.36 9.24 -12.24
CA THR A 59 -10.65 9.91 -10.97
C THR A 59 -9.90 9.30 -9.79
N SER A 60 -9.26 8.15 -10.01
CA SER A 60 -8.55 7.38 -9.00
C SER A 60 -7.04 7.37 -9.25
N LYS A 61 -6.29 7.21 -8.17
CA LYS A 61 -4.84 7.02 -8.19
C LYS A 61 -4.48 5.84 -7.31
N ARG A 62 -3.48 5.11 -7.77
CA ARG A 62 -2.93 4.00 -7.01
C ARG A 62 -1.96 4.50 -5.95
N ILE A 63 -2.18 4.08 -4.71
CA ILE A 63 -1.24 4.25 -3.61
C ILE A 63 -0.75 2.87 -3.16
N THR A 64 0.28 2.86 -2.32
CA THR A 64 0.82 1.64 -1.71
C THR A 64 0.77 1.76 -0.19
N LEU A 65 0.44 0.66 0.49
CA LEU A 65 0.43 0.58 1.96
C LEU A 65 1.84 0.53 2.56
N PHE A 66 2.86 0.42 1.71
CA PHE A 66 4.25 0.26 2.09
C PHE A 66 5.03 1.58 2.02
N ALA A 67 6.28 1.54 2.49
CA ALA A 67 7.16 2.69 2.42
C ALA A 67 7.50 3.10 0.98
N ASN A 68 7.41 4.39 0.67
CA ASN A 68 7.72 4.93 -0.65
C ASN A 68 9.15 4.63 -1.14
N ASP A 69 10.10 4.44 -0.22
CA ASP A 69 11.51 4.14 -0.52
C ASP A 69 11.86 2.65 -0.43
N ALA A 70 10.85 1.78 -0.31
CA ALA A 70 11.08 0.36 -0.16
C ALA A 70 10.63 -0.44 -1.38
N VAL A 71 11.36 -1.52 -1.67
CA VAL A 71 11.14 -2.41 -2.83
C VAL A 71 9.73 -3.01 -2.82
N HIS A 72 9.19 -3.29 -1.63
CA HIS A 72 7.90 -3.95 -1.51
C HIS A 72 6.71 -3.05 -1.88
N ARG A 73 6.94 -1.73 -2.08
CA ARG A 73 5.93 -0.80 -2.62
C ARG A 73 5.37 -1.21 -3.99
N PHE A 74 6.08 -2.07 -4.71
CA PHE A 74 5.67 -2.56 -6.02
C PHE A 74 4.77 -3.79 -5.93
N ILE A 75 4.53 -4.38 -4.76
CA ILE A 75 3.68 -5.56 -4.60
C ILE A 75 2.22 -5.17 -4.86
N ALA A 76 1.60 -5.82 -5.85
CA ALA A 76 0.24 -5.53 -6.32
C ALA A 76 -0.78 -5.54 -5.18
N ASN A 77 -0.76 -6.60 -4.37
CA ASN A 77 -1.70 -6.81 -3.28
C ASN A 77 -1.58 -5.75 -2.18
N GLY A 78 -0.45 -5.04 -2.07
CA GLY A 78 -0.28 -3.94 -1.12
C GLY A 78 -0.69 -2.58 -1.69
N ASN A 79 -1.20 -2.54 -2.92
CA ASN A 79 -1.60 -1.30 -3.59
C ASN A 79 -3.13 -1.14 -3.55
N LEU A 80 -3.59 0.10 -3.43
CA LEU A 80 -5.00 0.45 -3.34
C LEU A 80 -5.30 1.58 -4.32
N ASP A 81 -6.44 1.51 -4.98
CA ASP A 81 -6.97 2.61 -5.77
C ASP A 81 -7.81 3.52 -4.86
N VAL A 82 -7.43 4.80 -4.79
CA VAL A 82 -8.07 5.81 -3.96
C VAL A 82 -8.40 7.04 -4.80
N ARG A 83 -9.31 7.89 -4.33
CA ARG A 83 -9.62 9.15 -5.03
C ARG A 83 -8.37 9.99 -5.23
N SER A 84 -8.21 10.58 -6.41
CA SER A 84 -7.01 11.36 -6.78
C SER A 84 -6.70 12.47 -5.77
N GLY A 85 -7.72 13.19 -5.29
CA GLY A 85 -7.53 14.24 -4.27
C GLY A 85 -7.02 13.71 -2.92
N PHE A 86 -7.37 12.49 -2.53
CA PHE A 86 -6.82 11.85 -1.33
C PHE A 86 -5.35 11.49 -1.55
N ALA A 87 -5.02 10.85 -2.67
CA ALA A 87 -3.64 10.47 -2.99
C ALA A 87 -2.72 11.70 -3.06
N GLU A 88 -3.12 12.71 -3.83
CA GLU A 88 -2.29 13.89 -4.10
C GLU A 88 -2.19 14.85 -2.92
N GLY A 89 -3.28 15.00 -2.16
CA GLY A 89 -3.34 15.93 -1.03
C GLY A 89 -2.90 15.26 0.26
N ILE A 90 -3.68 14.28 0.74
CA ILE A 90 -3.53 13.72 2.09
C ILE A 90 -2.37 12.72 2.14
N TRP A 91 -2.37 11.74 1.24
CA TRP A 91 -1.40 10.64 1.27
C TRP A 91 0.03 11.14 1.06
N ASN A 92 0.26 11.99 0.06
CA ASN A 92 1.57 12.60 -0.19
C ASN A 92 2.03 13.47 1.00
N SER A 93 1.15 14.29 1.56
CA SER A 93 1.48 15.13 2.72
C SER A 93 1.81 14.30 3.97
N LEU A 94 1.11 13.18 4.17
CA LEU A 94 1.42 12.21 5.23
C LEU A 94 2.84 11.64 5.05
N TRP A 95 3.25 11.31 3.82
CA TRP A 95 4.60 10.80 3.57
C TRP A 95 5.70 11.81 3.87
N GLU A 96 5.49 13.10 3.55
CA GLU A 96 6.43 14.15 3.95
C GLU A 96 6.59 14.25 5.48
N LEU A 97 5.49 14.06 6.22
CA LEU A 97 5.51 14.02 7.67
C LEU A 97 6.25 12.78 8.19
N ILE A 98 5.93 11.61 7.64
CA ILE A 98 6.60 10.35 7.98
C ILE A 98 8.11 10.46 7.75
N GLU A 99 8.56 11.08 6.65
CA GLU A 99 9.99 11.30 6.41
C GLU A 99 10.66 12.15 7.49
N LYS A 100 10.01 13.24 7.92
CA LYS A 100 10.51 14.07 9.03
C LYS A 100 10.61 13.26 10.32
N TYR A 101 9.59 12.47 10.62
CA TYR A 101 9.55 11.62 11.80
C TYR A 101 10.64 10.54 11.73
N ARG A 102 10.85 9.90 10.58
CA ARG A 102 11.90 8.89 10.37
C ARG A 102 13.29 9.47 10.59
N ARG A 103 13.54 10.72 10.20
CA ARG A 103 14.82 11.41 10.48
C ARG A 103 15.00 11.68 11.97
N HIS A 104 13.94 12.06 12.67
CA HIS A 104 13.99 12.41 14.10
C HIS A 104 14.08 11.17 15.01
N TYR A 105 13.13 10.25 14.87
CA TYR A 105 13.00 9.07 15.74
C TYR A 105 13.85 7.88 15.28
N LYS A 106 14.44 7.93 14.06
CA LYS A 106 15.33 6.93 13.43
C LYS A 106 14.66 5.60 13.08
N ARG A 107 13.67 5.16 13.88
CA ARG A 107 12.91 3.92 13.71
C ARG A 107 11.44 4.19 14.06
N ILE A 108 10.54 3.81 13.16
CA ILE A 108 9.10 3.97 13.34
C ILE A 108 8.43 2.68 12.88
N LEU A 109 7.51 2.18 13.69
CA LEU A 109 6.61 1.12 13.28
C LEU A 109 5.40 1.77 12.63
N PHE A 110 5.12 1.37 11.39
CA PHE A 110 4.08 1.95 10.57
C PHE A 110 3.08 0.87 10.19
N TYR A 111 1.81 1.17 10.43
CA TYR A 111 0.68 0.34 10.01
C TYR A 111 -0.19 1.18 9.08
N ALA A 112 -0.55 0.62 7.94
CA ALA A 112 -1.48 1.26 7.00
C ALA A 112 -2.40 0.21 6.38
N GLY A 113 -3.68 0.54 6.28
CA GLY A 113 -4.70 -0.30 5.67
C GLY A 113 -5.95 0.50 5.35
N PRO A 114 -6.83 -0.02 4.49
CA PRO A 114 -8.15 0.56 4.28
C PRO A 114 -9.06 0.34 5.50
N ILE A 115 -10.11 1.15 5.60
CA ILE A 115 -11.20 0.97 6.55
C ILE A 115 -12.49 0.90 5.73
N PHE A 116 -13.29 -0.12 5.98
CA PHE A 116 -14.58 -0.33 5.34
C PHE A 116 -15.68 -0.22 6.39
N ASP A 117 -16.39 0.91 6.36
CA ASP A 117 -17.49 1.28 7.25
C ASP A 117 -18.51 2.09 6.43
N TYR A 118 -19.23 1.39 5.55
CA TYR A 118 -20.22 1.96 4.64
C TYR A 118 -21.50 2.38 5.37
N ASN A 119 -21.82 1.72 6.48
CA ASN A 119 -23.01 2.04 7.29
C ASN A 119 -22.76 3.14 8.33
N SER A 120 -21.50 3.57 8.51
CA SER A 120 -21.05 4.62 9.44
C SER A 120 -21.36 4.32 10.91
N ASP A 121 -21.34 3.04 11.29
CA ASP A 121 -21.57 2.62 12.69
C ASP A 121 -20.28 2.53 13.52
N GLY A 122 -19.12 2.71 12.88
CA GLY A 122 -17.81 2.64 13.51
C GLY A 122 -17.32 1.21 13.78
N LEU A 123 -18.00 0.21 13.24
CA LEU A 123 -17.60 -1.20 13.26
C LEU A 123 -17.11 -1.61 11.87
N LEU A 124 -16.37 -2.72 11.84
CA LEU A 124 -15.92 -3.30 10.58
C LEU A 124 -17.11 -3.95 9.88
N ASP A 125 -17.36 -3.56 8.63
CA ASP A 125 -18.35 -4.22 7.78
C ASP A 125 -17.96 -5.67 7.48
N SER A 126 -18.97 -6.54 7.34
CA SER A 126 -18.74 -7.93 6.96
C SER A 126 -18.22 -8.03 5.51
N ALA A 127 -17.47 -9.09 5.20
CA ALA A 127 -16.93 -9.34 3.87
C ALA A 127 -17.99 -9.30 2.75
N GLU A 128 -19.24 -9.66 3.04
CA GLU A 128 -20.36 -9.61 2.08
C GLU A 128 -20.75 -8.17 1.68
N VAL A 129 -20.51 -7.19 2.55
CA VAL A 129 -20.79 -5.77 2.30
C VAL A 129 -19.62 -5.12 1.56
N VAL A 130 -18.39 -5.53 1.86
CA VAL A 130 -17.16 -4.97 1.28
C VAL A 130 -16.97 -5.35 -0.20
N ASN A 131 -17.48 -6.51 -0.64
CA ASN A 131 -17.33 -6.99 -2.02
C ASN A 131 -18.47 -6.61 -2.99
N ARG A 132 -19.35 -5.69 -2.62
CA ARG A 132 -20.44 -5.20 -3.50
C ARG A 132 -20.06 -3.93 -4.24
#